data_AF-A0A674CNC8-F1
#
_entry.id   AF-A0A674CNC8-F1
#
_cell.length_a   1.000
_cell.length_b   1.000
_cell.length_c   1.000
_cell.angle_alpha   90.00
_cell.angle_beta   90.00
_cell.angle_gamma   90.00
#
_symmetry.space_group_name_H-M   'P 1'
#
loop_
_entity.id
_entity.type
_entity.pdbx_description
1 polymer ?
#
loop_
_entity_poly.entity_id
_entity_poly.type
_entity_poly.pdbx_seq_one_letter_code
_entity_poly.pdbx_strand_id
1 'polypeptide(L)'
;LELPIPERRNLLYRDMERGDIVIGRINSIRDFGFFVTLICMAGGLERDIEDLELTALCPLRDVPSNGNHDDPLSYYQINDLIRAGVKDIDRYHEKITISLQPSSRAPNLMSLKLGVFSRDDLPLQYSRSVRVANDNTETYERVLEDTIGYSNPSNVEYLLGKIGISDTQPPSLMRGLQSKHFLEEDFATIIRKKQSASWALKCVRVGVDHFKSGRHVEAMNEYNKALNIDTNNVEALVARGALYANKGSLLKAITDFELALESCPTHRNAKKYLCQTLVERGGQLEEEEKLVTAEGLYRKALALEDSFPDAKEALRKIELLIQVSWYIPWVMPTIPLVSHLRSYASIGKSVSDCFSTLI
;
A
#
# COMPACT_ATOMS: atom_id res chain seq x y z
N LEU A 1 8.90 0.44 21.45
CA LEU A 1 9.09 -0.40 22.65
C LEU A 1 8.78 0.49 23.83
N GLU A 2 7.58 0.36 24.38
CA GLU A 2 7.22 1.06 25.62
C GLU A 2 7.94 0.37 26.78
N LEU A 3 8.62 1.16 27.62
CA LEU A 3 9.26 0.63 28.81
C LEU A 3 8.19 0.21 29.83
N PRO A 4 8.40 -0.91 30.56
CA PRO A 4 7.51 -1.31 31.64
C PRO A 4 7.30 -0.18 32.66
N ILE A 5 6.08 -0.07 33.20
CA ILE A 5 5.70 0.89 34.26
C ILE A 5 6.71 0.99 35.41
N PRO A 6 7.22 -0.12 36.01
CA PRO A 6 8.18 -0.02 37.12
C PRO A 6 9.50 0.64 36.73
N GLU A 7 10.00 0.39 35.51
CA GLU A 7 11.21 1.04 35.02
C GLU A 7 10.99 2.54 34.81
N ARG A 8 9.83 2.92 34.27
CA ARG A 8 9.45 4.33 34.09
C ARG A 8 9.33 5.07 35.42
N ARG A 9 8.74 4.44 36.45
CA ARG A 9 8.72 4.98 37.82
C ARG A 9 10.13 5.24 38.34
N ASN A 10 11.02 4.24 38.24
CA ASN A 10 12.41 4.37 38.69
C ASN A 10 13.16 5.50 37.99
N LEU A 11 12.98 5.63 36.66
CA LEU A 11 13.58 6.71 35.89
C LEU A 11 13.04 8.08 36.31
N LEU A 12 11.75 8.19 36.61
CA LEU A 12 11.16 9.44 37.06
C LEU A 12 11.68 9.86 38.45
N TYR A 13 11.76 8.94 39.42
CA TYR A 13 12.35 9.25 40.74
C TYR A 13 13.84 9.62 40.65
N ARG A 14 14.56 9.07 39.66
CA ARG A 14 15.95 9.43 39.40
C ARG A 14 16.07 10.84 38.83
N ASP A 15 15.25 11.16 37.84
CA ASP A 15 15.33 12.40 37.07
C ASP A 15 14.70 13.61 37.80
N MET A 16 13.73 13.38 38.69
CA MET A 16 13.04 14.46 39.41
C MET A 16 13.97 15.12 40.42
N GLU A 17 13.92 16.45 40.47
CA GLU A 17 14.77 17.28 41.31
C GLU A 17 13.96 18.22 42.21
N ARG A 18 14.60 18.71 43.27
CA ARG A 18 14.00 19.71 44.16
C ARG A 18 13.85 21.03 43.38
N GLY A 19 12.66 21.62 43.44
CA GLY A 19 12.32 22.83 42.69
C GLY A 19 11.52 22.58 41.41
N ASP A 20 11.39 21.33 40.98
CA ASP A 20 10.50 20.94 39.88
C ASP A 20 9.04 21.24 40.24
N ILE A 21 8.23 21.59 39.25
CA ILE A 21 6.81 21.88 39.45
C ILE A 21 5.99 20.68 38.99
N VAL A 22 5.15 20.20 39.90
CA VAL A 22 4.23 19.10 39.66
C VAL A 22 2.80 19.56 39.77
N ILE A 23 1.96 18.95 38.95
CA ILE A 23 0.52 19.16 38.91
C ILE A 23 -0.13 17.85 39.33
N GLY A 24 -1.13 17.93 40.20
CA GLY A 24 -1.85 16.74 40.65
C GLY A 24 -3.23 17.04 41.21
N ARG A 25 -3.97 15.96 41.47
CA ARG A 25 -5.32 15.99 42.06
C ARG A 25 -5.28 15.60 43.53
N ILE A 26 -5.95 16.36 44.39
CA ILE A 26 -6.08 16.03 45.81
C ILE A 26 -6.92 14.76 45.98
N ASN A 27 -6.33 13.73 46.58
CA ASN A 27 -7.00 12.46 46.89
C ASN A 27 -7.65 12.47 48.27
N SER A 28 -6.92 12.95 49.28
CA SER A 28 -7.38 12.93 50.67
C SER A 28 -6.76 14.07 51.46
N ILE A 29 -7.55 14.64 52.36
CA ILE A 29 -7.15 15.73 53.27
C ILE A 29 -7.18 15.17 54.69
N ARG A 30 -6.12 15.43 55.45
CA ARG A 30 -5.94 15.00 56.86
C ARG A 30 -5.39 16.16 57.68
N ASP A 31 -5.44 16.04 59.00
CA ASP A 31 -5.00 17.09 59.93
C ASP A 31 -3.53 17.50 59.75
N PHE A 32 -2.68 16.60 59.24
CA PHE A 32 -1.25 16.87 59.00
C PHE A 32 -0.93 17.33 57.56
N GLY A 33 -1.92 17.44 56.67
CA GLY A 33 -1.74 17.79 55.27
C GLY A 33 -2.60 16.96 54.32
N PHE A 34 -2.34 17.07 53.02
CA PHE A 34 -3.11 16.35 51.99
C PHE A 34 -2.23 15.52 51.06
N PHE A 35 -2.79 14.42 50.57
CA PHE A 35 -2.18 13.53 49.58
C PHE A 35 -2.71 13.87 48.18
N VAL A 36 -1.81 13.88 47.21
CA VAL A 36 -2.09 14.31 45.83
C VAL A 36 -1.60 13.24 44.87
N THR A 37 -2.44 12.79 43.94
CA THR A 37 -2.00 12.00 42.79
C THR A 37 -1.41 12.93 41.75
N LEU A 38 -0.17 12.70 41.36
CA LEU A 38 0.51 13.47 40.33
C LEU A 38 -0.01 13.07 38.94
N ILE A 39 -0.23 14.07 38.10
CA ILE A 39 -0.80 13.93 36.76
C ILE A 39 0.24 14.33 35.71
N CYS A 40 0.84 15.50 35.87
CA CYS A 40 1.83 16.01 34.93
C CYS A 40 2.86 16.91 35.62
N MET A 41 3.99 17.14 34.96
CA MET A 41 4.98 18.14 35.38
C MET A 41 4.83 19.41 34.55
N ALA A 42 5.18 20.57 35.13
CA ALA A 42 5.02 21.87 34.50
C ALA A 42 6.25 22.78 34.67
N GLY A 43 6.33 23.83 33.86
CA GLY A 43 7.33 24.90 33.95
C GLY A 43 8.68 24.55 33.34
N GLY A 44 9.33 23.50 33.84
CA GLY A 44 10.58 22.97 33.31
C GLY A 44 10.34 21.96 32.19
N LEU A 45 10.66 20.70 32.47
CA LEU A 45 10.38 19.61 31.55
C LEU A 45 8.93 19.13 31.72
N GLU A 46 8.09 19.47 30.76
CA GLU A 46 6.68 19.07 30.76
C GLU A 46 6.56 17.58 30.41
N ARG A 47 6.03 16.78 31.33
CA ARG A 47 5.87 15.33 31.19
C ARG A 47 4.48 14.92 31.63
N ASP A 48 3.86 14.01 30.89
CA ASP A 48 2.67 13.28 31.33
C ASP A 48 3.12 12.08 32.19
N ILE A 49 2.56 11.98 33.40
CA ILE A 49 2.93 10.97 34.41
C ILE A 49 1.69 10.37 35.09
N GLU A 50 0.49 10.59 34.55
CA GLU A 50 -0.78 10.15 35.16
C GLU A 50 -0.83 8.62 35.30
N ASP A 51 -0.26 7.91 34.33
CA ASP A 51 -0.22 6.44 34.28
C ASP A 51 0.73 5.79 35.31
N LEU A 52 1.60 6.57 35.95
CA LEU A 52 2.52 6.07 36.98
C LEU A 52 1.90 6.04 38.38
N GLU A 53 0.71 6.63 38.55
CA GLU A 53 -0.07 6.69 39.79
C GLU A 53 0.77 7.14 41.00
N LEU A 54 1.61 8.17 40.80
CA LEU A 54 2.49 8.66 41.85
C LEU A 54 1.73 9.50 42.86
N THR A 55 1.98 9.27 44.15
CA THR A 55 1.38 10.04 45.24
C THR A 55 2.42 10.94 45.92
N ALA A 56 2.07 12.21 46.10
CA ALA A 56 2.86 13.17 46.84
C ALA A 56 2.13 13.64 48.11
N LEU A 57 2.90 13.95 49.16
CA LEU A 57 2.40 14.52 50.41
C LEU A 57 2.72 16.01 50.48
N CYS A 58 1.70 16.84 50.69
CA CYS A 58 1.88 18.23 51.11
C CYS A 58 1.60 18.34 52.61
N PRO A 59 2.62 18.52 53.47
CA PRO A 59 2.40 18.68 54.90
C PRO A 59 1.79 20.06 55.21
N LEU A 60 1.02 20.17 56.29
CA LEU A 60 0.31 21.38 56.69
C LEU A 60 1.19 22.64 56.72
N ARG A 61 2.44 22.51 57.21
CA ARG A 61 3.44 23.60 57.26
C ARG A 61 3.80 24.21 55.90
N ASP A 62 3.57 23.45 54.83
CA ASP A 62 3.92 23.79 53.45
C ASP A 62 2.70 24.27 52.66
N VAL A 63 1.55 24.42 53.32
CA VAL A 63 0.31 25.01 52.79
C VAL A 63 0.25 26.49 53.22
N PRO A 64 0.04 27.44 52.30
CA PRO A 64 -0.10 28.84 52.66
C PRO A 64 -1.40 29.11 53.41
N SER A 65 -1.32 29.85 54.52
CA SER A 65 -2.50 30.35 55.22
C SER A 65 -3.11 31.51 54.41
N ASN A 66 -4.19 31.25 53.68
CA ASN A 66 -4.95 32.32 53.04
C ASN A 66 -5.75 33.05 54.13
N GLY A 67 -5.54 34.36 54.27
CA GLY A 67 -5.93 35.18 55.44
C GLY A 67 -7.43 35.32 55.76
N ASN A 68 -8.31 34.49 55.20
CA ASN A 68 -9.75 34.50 55.43
C ASN A 68 -10.28 33.28 56.21
N HIS A 69 -9.44 32.25 56.45
CA HIS A 69 -9.85 31.03 57.16
C HIS A 69 -8.90 30.71 58.32
N ASP A 70 -9.45 30.32 59.47
CA ASP A 70 -8.68 29.92 60.66
C ASP A 70 -7.85 28.64 60.43
N ASP A 71 -8.32 27.73 59.54
CA ASP A 71 -7.60 26.53 59.12
C ASP A 71 -7.18 26.63 57.64
N PRO A 72 -5.86 26.60 57.33
CA PRO A 72 -5.34 26.60 55.95
C PRO A 72 -5.88 25.49 55.05
N LEU A 73 -6.30 24.34 55.61
CA LEU A 73 -6.79 23.20 54.82
C LEU A 73 -8.24 23.39 54.34
N SER A 74 -9.02 24.24 54.99
CA SER A 74 -10.44 24.46 54.69
C SER A 74 -10.70 25.03 53.29
N TYR A 75 -9.68 25.64 52.67
CA TYR A 75 -9.75 26.17 51.31
C TYR A 75 -9.75 25.07 50.23
N TYR A 76 -9.20 23.89 50.53
CA TYR A 76 -8.98 22.83 49.56
C TYR A 76 -10.07 21.76 49.65
N GLN A 77 -10.50 21.24 48.50
CA GLN A 77 -11.47 20.15 48.41
C GLN A 77 -10.84 18.91 47.76
N ILE A 78 -11.46 17.75 48.04
CA ILE A 78 -11.10 16.50 47.35
C ILE A 78 -11.40 16.68 45.86
N ASN A 79 -10.49 16.20 45.01
CA ASN A 79 -10.47 16.37 43.56
C ASN A 79 -10.04 17.75 43.03
N ASP A 80 -9.65 18.67 43.91
CA ASP A 80 -9.04 19.92 43.45
C ASP A 80 -7.71 19.64 42.75
N LEU A 81 -7.51 20.40 41.69
CA LEU A 81 -6.33 20.41 40.87
C LEU A 81 -5.34 21.42 41.48
N ILE A 82 -4.17 20.94 41.91
CA ILE A 82 -3.13 21.78 42.51
C ILE A 82 -1.81 21.77 41.72
N ARG A 83 -1.15 22.92 41.71
CA ARG A 83 0.21 23.09 41.22
C ARG A 83 1.13 23.35 42.42
N ALA A 84 2.13 22.49 42.61
CA ALA A 84 3.03 22.51 43.76
C ALA A 84 4.50 22.34 43.33
N GLY A 85 5.42 22.88 44.12
CA GLY A 85 6.86 22.66 43.94
C GLY A 85 7.32 21.41 44.70
N VAL A 86 8.23 20.63 44.10
CA VAL A 86 8.85 19.47 44.73
C VAL A 86 9.86 19.95 45.77
N LYS A 87 9.59 19.67 47.04
CA LYS A 87 10.43 20.08 48.18
C LYS A 87 11.47 19.02 48.52
N ASP A 88 11.05 17.76 48.56
CA ASP A 88 11.94 16.65 48.87
C ASP A 88 11.51 15.35 48.20
N ILE A 89 12.48 14.48 47.90
CA ILE A 89 12.29 13.23 47.18
C ILE A 89 13.08 12.14 47.91
N ASP A 90 12.36 11.24 48.56
CA ASP A 90 12.93 10.03 49.12
C ASP A 90 12.92 8.92 48.07
N ARG A 91 14.08 8.71 47.45
CA ARG A 91 14.26 7.70 46.39
C ARG A 91 14.25 6.27 46.91
N TYR A 92 14.49 6.04 48.20
CA TYR A 92 14.50 4.70 48.79
C TYR A 92 13.10 4.23 49.17
N HIS A 93 12.28 5.13 49.72
CA HIS A 93 10.90 4.82 50.10
C HIS A 93 9.86 5.26 49.07
N GLU A 94 10.30 5.76 47.91
CA GLU A 94 9.44 6.28 46.84
C GLU A 94 8.46 7.36 47.33
N LYS A 95 8.90 8.26 48.22
CA LYS A 95 8.05 9.33 48.76
C LYS A 95 8.40 10.68 48.18
N ILE A 96 7.39 11.40 47.71
CA ILE A 96 7.53 12.76 47.19
C ILE A 96 6.86 13.72 48.16
N THR A 97 7.61 14.73 48.61
CA THR A 97 7.08 15.81 49.43
C THR A 97 6.97 17.08 48.60
N ILE A 98 5.78 17.67 48.56
CA ILE A 98 5.49 18.88 47.79
C ILE A 98 5.17 20.05 48.72
N SER A 99 5.37 21.27 48.23
CA SER A 99 5.11 22.49 48.96
C SER A 99 4.48 23.55 48.06
N LEU A 100 3.45 24.21 48.60
CA LEU A 100 2.73 25.30 47.95
C LEU A 100 3.36 26.68 48.26
N GLN A 101 4.37 26.72 49.13
CA GLN A 101 5.08 27.95 49.47
C GLN A 101 5.88 28.48 48.26
N PRO A 102 5.96 29.81 48.07
CA PRO A 102 6.76 30.38 46.98
C PRO A 102 8.25 30.01 47.02
N SER A 103 8.78 29.66 48.19
CA SER A 103 10.17 29.25 48.41
C SER A 103 10.53 27.87 47.85
N SER A 104 9.55 27.05 47.47
CA SER A 104 9.78 25.71 46.91
C SER A 104 10.06 25.70 45.41
N ARG A 105 10.00 26.87 44.74
CA ARG A 105 10.11 27.00 43.28
C ARG A 105 11.56 27.23 42.85
N ALA A 106 11.94 26.67 41.69
CA ALA A 106 13.19 27.02 41.04
C ALA A 106 13.21 28.53 40.64
N PRO A 107 14.38 29.20 40.69
CA PRO A 107 14.49 30.64 40.42
C PRO A 107 14.07 31.03 38.99
N ASN A 108 14.09 30.08 38.07
CA ASN A 108 13.72 30.29 36.66
C ASN A 108 12.19 30.29 36.45
N LEU A 109 11.38 29.94 37.46
CA LEU A 109 9.94 29.71 37.35
C LEU A 109 9.09 30.67 38.22
N MET A 110 9.62 31.85 38.54
CA MET A 110 8.97 32.83 39.43
C MET A 110 7.60 33.33 38.94
N SER A 111 7.33 33.28 37.63
CA SER A 111 6.06 33.72 37.03
C SER A 111 4.89 32.75 37.26
N LEU A 112 5.16 31.49 37.61
CA LEU A 112 4.13 30.47 37.80
C LEU A 112 3.50 30.57 39.20
N LYS A 113 2.17 30.75 39.24
CA LYS A 113 1.39 30.72 40.49
C LYS A 113 1.24 29.28 40.99
N LEU A 114 1.56 29.02 42.25
CA LEU A 114 1.23 27.76 42.95
C LEU A 114 -0.13 27.89 43.64
N GLY A 115 -0.75 26.74 43.89
CA GLY A 115 -2.07 26.64 44.51
C GLY A 115 -3.06 25.92 43.60
N VAL A 116 -4.34 26.16 43.84
CA VAL A 116 -5.43 25.61 43.03
C VAL A 116 -5.39 26.21 41.62
N PHE A 117 -5.58 25.38 40.60
CA PHE A 117 -5.55 25.77 39.20
C PHE A 117 -6.77 25.26 38.43
N SER A 118 -7.18 25.96 37.38
CA SER A 118 -8.29 25.55 36.51
C SER A 118 -7.82 24.53 35.47
N ARG A 119 -8.73 23.67 34.99
CA ARG A 119 -8.45 22.72 33.89
C ARG A 119 -7.94 23.41 32.62
N ASP A 120 -8.34 24.66 32.38
CA ASP A 120 -7.93 25.43 31.20
C ASP A 120 -6.44 25.80 31.19
N ASP A 121 -5.80 25.79 32.37
CA ASP A 121 -4.38 26.13 32.56
C ASP A 121 -3.46 24.89 32.59
N LEU A 122 -3.98 23.72 32.19
CA LEU A 122 -3.19 22.50 32.05
C LEU A 122 -2.15 22.63 30.91
N PRO A 123 -0.97 21.99 31.03
CA PRO A 123 -0.01 21.95 29.94
C PRO A 123 -0.66 21.51 28.62
N LEU A 124 -0.36 22.21 27.54
CA LEU A 124 -1.01 22.02 26.23
C LEU A 124 -0.91 20.56 25.75
N GLN A 125 0.22 19.90 26.00
CA GLN A 125 0.52 18.52 25.62
C GLN A 125 -0.40 17.54 26.35
N TYR A 126 -0.57 17.71 27.66
CA TYR A 126 -1.48 16.89 28.47
C TYR A 126 -2.94 17.14 28.06
N SER A 127 -3.33 18.39 27.85
CA SER A 127 -4.69 18.70 27.36
C SER A 127 -5.00 18.06 26.01
N ARG A 128 -4.01 17.97 25.11
CA ARG A 128 -4.15 17.29 23.81
C ARG A 128 -4.22 15.76 23.95
N SER A 129 -3.40 15.16 24.81
CA SER A 129 -3.44 13.69 25.03
C SER A 129 -4.79 13.26 25.58
N VAL A 130 -5.33 14.01 26.54
CA VAL A 130 -6.65 13.77 27.13
C VAL A 130 -7.78 13.94 26.09
N ARG A 131 -7.69 14.90 25.16
CA ARG A 131 -8.68 15.06 24.08
C ARG A 131 -8.68 13.87 23.12
N VAL A 132 -7.50 13.48 22.62
CA VAL A 132 -7.36 12.31 21.72
C VAL A 132 -7.84 11.02 22.39
N ALA A 133 -7.61 10.85 23.69
CA ALA A 133 -8.05 9.67 24.43
C ALA A 133 -9.57 9.60 24.64
N ASN A 134 -10.24 10.75 24.78
CA ASN A 134 -11.68 10.82 25.09
C ASN A 134 -12.57 11.01 23.86
N ASP A 135 -12.09 11.71 22.83
CA ASP A 135 -12.86 12.07 21.65
C ASP A 135 -12.50 11.18 20.46
N ASN A 136 -13.40 10.26 20.08
CA ASN A 136 -13.23 9.39 18.90
C ASN A 136 -13.16 10.15 17.56
N THR A 137 -13.43 11.46 17.55
CA THR A 137 -13.44 12.31 16.35
C THR A 137 -12.09 12.97 16.06
N GLU A 138 -11.24 13.13 17.07
CA GLU A 138 -9.89 13.71 16.92
C GLU A 138 -8.88 12.56 16.79
N THR A 139 -8.58 12.15 15.56
CA THR A 139 -7.51 11.17 15.32
C THR A 139 -6.14 11.83 15.50
N TYR A 140 -5.13 11.02 15.84
CA TYR A 140 -3.74 11.48 15.97
C TYR A 140 -3.26 12.23 14.71
N GLU A 141 -3.62 11.75 13.52
CA GLU A 141 -3.26 12.38 12.25
C GLU A 141 -3.81 13.79 12.11
N ARG A 142 -5.07 14.03 12.51
CA ARG A 142 -5.67 15.37 12.47
C ARG A 142 -4.99 16.34 13.42
N VAL A 143 -4.69 15.89 14.64
CA VAL A 143 -3.97 16.70 15.63
C VAL A 143 -2.57 17.05 15.14
N LEU A 144 -1.92 16.13 14.42
CA LEU A 144 -0.63 16.37 13.79
C LEU A 144 -0.74 17.40 12.66
N GLU A 145 -1.69 17.23 11.74
CA GLU A 145 -1.94 18.14 10.61
C GLU A 145 -2.28 19.57 11.06
N ASP A 146 -3.08 19.70 12.12
CA ASP A 146 -3.48 20.99 12.72
C ASP A 146 -2.32 21.69 13.46
N THR A 147 -1.23 20.97 13.74
CA THR A 147 -0.09 21.55 14.46
C THR A 147 0.77 22.39 13.51
N ILE A 148 0.99 23.65 13.87
CA ILE A 148 1.79 24.63 13.09
C ILE A 148 3.18 24.06 12.71
N GLY A 149 3.79 23.29 13.61
CA GLY A 149 5.07 22.64 13.36
C GLY A 149 5.05 21.59 12.24
N TYR A 150 3.94 20.89 12.03
CA TYR A 150 3.81 19.90 10.96
C TYR A 150 3.75 20.57 9.59
N SER A 151 3.04 21.70 9.50
CA SER A 151 2.95 22.52 8.29
C SER A 151 4.23 23.31 7.97
N ASN A 152 5.17 23.39 8.92
CA ASN A 152 6.40 24.16 8.75
C ASN A 152 7.53 23.28 8.18
N PRO A 153 7.99 23.50 6.94
CA PRO A 153 9.05 22.70 6.32
C PRO A 153 10.41 22.83 7.04
N SER A 154 10.63 23.92 7.77
CA SER A 154 11.86 24.14 8.56
C SER A 154 11.78 23.60 9.99
N ASN A 155 10.63 23.05 10.42
CA ASN A 155 10.49 22.56 11.79
C ASN A 155 11.45 21.40 12.08
N VAL A 156 11.64 20.49 11.13
CA VAL A 156 12.59 19.38 11.29
C VAL A 156 14.01 19.92 11.51
N GLU A 157 14.46 20.87 10.69
CA GLU A 157 15.78 21.51 10.84
C GLU A 157 15.92 22.21 12.21
N TYR A 158 14.90 22.96 12.64
CA TYR A 158 14.89 23.61 13.94
C TYR A 158 14.97 22.62 15.10
N LEU A 159 14.19 21.54 15.06
CA LEU A 159 14.19 20.50 16.10
C LEU A 159 15.52 19.76 16.15
N LEU A 160 16.10 19.43 15.00
CA LEU A 160 17.43 18.83 14.90
C LEU A 160 18.49 19.75 15.51
N GLY A 161 18.45 21.05 15.21
CA GLY A 161 19.33 22.06 15.83
C GLY A 161 19.15 22.16 17.34
N LYS A 162 17.91 22.10 17.84
CA LYS A 162 17.60 22.16 19.28
C LYS A 162 18.09 20.94 20.05
N ILE A 163 17.99 19.75 19.45
CA ILE A 163 18.43 18.48 20.06
C ILE A 163 19.92 18.22 19.82
N GLY A 164 20.57 19.00 18.94
CA GLY A 164 21.97 18.83 18.57
C GLY A 164 22.22 17.63 17.66
N ILE A 165 21.21 17.19 16.91
CA ILE A 165 21.33 16.10 15.95
C ILE A 165 21.67 16.69 14.59
N SER A 166 22.77 16.23 13.98
CA SER A 166 23.14 16.65 12.64
C SER A 166 22.33 15.91 11.58
N ASP A 167 21.74 16.66 10.65
CA ASP A 167 21.09 16.12 9.45
C ASP A 167 22.11 15.70 8.37
N THR A 168 23.31 16.28 8.38
CA THR A 168 24.38 15.94 7.42
C THR A 168 25.15 14.70 7.82
N GLN A 169 25.12 14.34 9.10
CA GLN A 169 25.75 13.15 9.64
C GLN A 169 24.76 12.46 10.57
N PRO A 170 23.70 11.85 10.01
CA PRO A 170 22.68 11.22 10.83
C PRO A 170 23.35 10.16 11.71
N PRO A 171 22.97 10.05 12.99
CA PRO A 171 23.60 9.13 13.96
C PRO A 171 23.33 7.65 13.65
N SER A 172 22.75 7.34 12.49
CA SER A 172 22.49 5.99 12.04
C SER A 172 23.81 5.25 11.82
N LEU A 173 23.93 4.07 12.43
CA LEU A 173 25.04 3.14 12.20
C LEU A 173 24.93 2.46 10.81
N MET A 174 23.81 2.63 10.11
CA MET A 174 23.62 2.09 8.76
C MET A 174 24.19 3.07 7.73
N ARG A 175 25.44 2.81 7.29
CA ARG A 175 26.15 3.62 6.27
C ARG A 175 25.32 3.90 5.01
N GLY A 176 24.49 2.94 4.57
CA GLY A 176 23.63 3.10 3.39
C GLY A 176 22.55 4.18 3.55
N LEU A 177 22.13 4.49 4.77
CA LEU A 177 21.13 5.53 5.07
C LEU A 177 21.77 6.89 5.42
N GLN A 178 23.09 7.00 5.37
CA GLN A 178 23.80 8.26 5.58
C GLN A 178 23.88 9.09 4.29
N SER A 179 23.49 8.53 3.14
CA SER A 179 23.43 9.25 1.87
C SER A 179 22.18 10.12 1.80
N LYS A 180 22.33 11.37 1.36
CA LYS A 180 21.21 12.25 0.96
C LYS A 180 20.77 12.03 -0.49
N HIS A 181 21.64 11.41 -1.29
CA HIS A 181 21.41 11.17 -2.70
C HIS A 181 21.31 9.67 -2.93
N PHE A 182 20.08 9.17 -2.86
CA PHE A 182 19.78 7.81 -3.29
C PHE A 182 19.61 7.80 -4.80
N LEU A 183 20.19 6.81 -5.47
CA LEU A 183 19.94 6.59 -6.88
C LEU A 183 18.49 6.13 -7.05
N GLU A 184 17.81 6.59 -8.09
CA GLU A 184 16.43 6.14 -8.37
C GLU A 184 16.34 4.62 -8.52
N GLU A 185 17.42 3.98 -8.96
CA GLU A 185 17.53 2.53 -9.05
C GLU A 185 17.41 1.80 -7.71
N ASP A 186 17.78 2.46 -6.62
CA ASP A 186 17.69 1.92 -5.26
C ASP A 186 16.31 2.14 -4.63
N PHE A 187 15.40 2.81 -5.33
CA PHE A 187 14.06 3.03 -4.82
C PHE A 187 13.28 1.71 -4.78
N ALA A 188 12.51 1.54 -3.70
CA ALA A 188 11.74 0.32 -3.46
C ALA A 188 10.83 -0.05 -4.65
N THR A 189 10.29 0.93 -5.37
CA THR A 189 9.46 0.72 -6.56
C THR A 189 10.25 0.09 -7.72
N ILE A 190 11.44 0.61 -8.02
CA ILE A 190 12.30 0.12 -9.10
C ILE A 190 12.85 -1.26 -8.75
N ILE A 191 13.34 -1.44 -7.52
CA ILE A 191 13.83 -2.74 -7.04
C ILE A 191 12.73 -3.80 -7.14
N ARG A 192 11.52 -3.51 -6.64
CA ARG A 192 10.39 -4.45 -6.73
C ARG A 192 10.05 -4.79 -8.17
N LYS A 193 10.04 -3.80 -9.09
CA LYS A 193 9.79 -4.05 -10.51
C LYS A 193 10.84 -4.99 -11.12
N LYS A 194 12.13 -4.75 -10.86
CA LYS A 194 13.23 -5.64 -11.31
C LYS A 194 13.09 -7.06 -10.74
N GLN A 195 12.75 -7.18 -9.45
CA GLN A 195 12.55 -8.45 -8.77
C GLN A 195 11.34 -9.22 -9.34
N SER A 196 10.19 -8.57 -9.50
CA SER A 196 8.99 -9.17 -10.08
C SER A 196 9.26 -9.67 -11.50
N ALA A 197 9.91 -8.86 -12.35
CA ALA A 197 10.27 -9.28 -13.70
C ALA A 197 11.21 -10.50 -13.70
N SER A 198 12.20 -10.54 -12.80
CA SER A 198 13.11 -11.67 -12.65
C SER A 198 12.40 -12.95 -12.20
N TRP A 199 11.49 -12.84 -11.22
CA TRP A 199 10.69 -13.98 -10.74
C TRP A 199 9.70 -14.48 -11.79
N ALA A 200 9.02 -13.58 -12.50
CA ALA A 200 8.15 -13.95 -13.61
C ALA A 200 8.92 -14.72 -14.68
N LEU A 201 10.08 -14.23 -15.10
CA LEU A 201 10.93 -14.92 -16.08
C LEU A 201 11.40 -16.30 -15.59
N LYS A 202 11.70 -16.44 -14.30
CA LYS A 202 12.03 -17.75 -13.70
C LYS A 202 10.86 -18.72 -13.81
N CYS A 203 9.63 -18.28 -13.49
CA CYS A 203 8.42 -19.07 -13.68
C CYS A 203 8.22 -19.48 -15.14
N VAL A 204 8.41 -18.55 -16.09
CA VAL A 204 8.33 -18.87 -17.53
C VAL A 204 9.29 -19.98 -17.91
N ARG A 205 10.56 -19.89 -17.49
CA ARG A 205 11.57 -20.91 -17.79
C ARG A 205 11.16 -22.29 -17.27
N VAL A 206 10.69 -22.36 -16.02
CA VAL A 206 10.20 -23.62 -15.42
C VAL A 206 8.98 -24.14 -16.19
N GLY A 207 8.04 -23.26 -16.57
CA GLY A 207 6.88 -23.62 -17.38
C GLY A 207 7.26 -24.18 -18.75
N VAL A 208 8.28 -23.61 -19.42
CA VAL A 208 8.80 -24.12 -20.69
C VAL A 208 9.42 -25.51 -20.53
N ASP A 209 10.15 -25.76 -19.44
CA ASP A 209 10.73 -27.08 -19.16
C ASP A 209 9.65 -28.15 -18.92
N HIS A 210 8.57 -27.79 -18.20
CA HIS A 210 7.39 -28.65 -18.05
C HIS A 210 6.72 -28.92 -19.40
N PHE A 211 6.54 -27.89 -20.22
CA PHE A 211 5.92 -28.01 -21.54
C PHE A 211 6.70 -28.95 -22.46
N LYS A 212 8.03 -28.82 -22.52
CA LYS A 212 8.92 -29.71 -23.28
C LYS A 212 8.85 -31.16 -22.80
N SER A 213 8.53 -31.36 -21.51
CA SER A 213 8.37 -32.68 -20.92
C SER A 213 6.95 -33.27 -21.08
N GLY A 214 6.06 -32.61 -21.84
CA GLY A 214 4.65 -33.02 -22.00
C GLY A 214 3.76 -32.72 -20.78
N ARG A 215 4.30 -32.10 -19.73
CA ARG A 215 3.59 -31.74 -18.49
C ARG A 215 2.82 -30.42 -18.66
N HIS A 216 1.74 -30.48 -19.46
CA HIS A 216 1.00 -29.29 -19.89
C HIS A 216 0.23 -28.57 -18.78
N VAL A 217 -0.22 -29.28 -17.73
CA VAL A 217 -0.96 -28.66 -16.62
C VAL A 217 -0.01 -27.85 -15.74
N GLU A 218 1.16 -28.41 -15.45
CA GLU A 218 2.21 -27.76 -14.68
C GLU A 218 2.78 -26.56 -15.43
N ALA A 219 2.99 -26.67 -16.74
CA ALA A 219 3.39 -25.55 -17.58
C ALA A 219 2.37 -24.39 -17.50
N MET A 220 1.07 -24.69 -17.63
CA MET A 220 0.01 -23.69 -17.51
C MET A 220 0.03 -22.99 -16.15
N ASN A 221 0.22 -23.75 -15.07
CA ASN A 221 0.29 -23.19 -13.72
C ASN A 221 1.48 -22.24 -13.56
N GLU A 222 2.65 -22.59 -14.09
CA GLU A 222 3.83 -21.71 -14.03
C GLU A 222 3.68 -20.45 -14.89
N TYR A 223 3.06 -20.53 -16.06
CA TYR A 223 2.76 -19.34 -16.86
C TYR A 223 1.75 -18.41 -16.16
N ASN A 224 0.72 -18.98 -15.53
CA ASN A 224 -0.22 -18.17 -14.74
C ASN A 224 0.44 -17.52 -13.52
N LYS A 225 1.37 -18.22 -12.83
CA LYS A 225 2.18 -17.62 -11.77
C LYS A 225 3.01 -16.45 -12.27
N ALA A 226 3.68 -16.60 -13.42
CA ALA A 226 4.46 -15.52 -14.02
C ALA A 226 3.60 -14.28 -14.27
N LEU A 227 2.39 -14.47 -14.82
CA LEU A 227 1.46 -13.38 -15.11
C LEU A 227 0.76 -12.78 -13.88
N ASN A 228 0.67 -13.52 -12.78
CA ASN A 228 0.23 -12.95 -11.50
C ASN A 228 1.31 -12.04 -10.87
N ILE A 229 2.58 -12.28 -11.17
CA ILE A 229 3.71 -11.48 -10.67
C ILE A 229 3.97 -10.27 -11.56
N ASP A 230 3.94 -10.47 -12.87
CA ASP A 230 4.14 -9.46 -13.91
C ASP A 230 3.11 -9.67 -15.02
N THR A 231 2.03 -8.89 -14.95
CA THR A 231 0.84 -9.06 -15.81
C THR A 231 1.12 -8.90 -17.28
N ASN A 232 2.16 -8.13 -17.63
CA ASN A 232 2.50 -7.78 -19.01
C ASN A 232 3.77 -8.51 -19.47
N ASN A 233 4.14 -9.60 -18.81
CA ASN A 233 5.32 -10.36 -19.18
C ASN A 233 5.16 -11.01 -20.55
N VAL A 234 5.85 -10.45 -21.55
CA VAL A 234 5.76 -10.83 -22.97
C VAL A 234 6.04 -12.33 -23.17
N GLU A 235 7.08 -12.87 -22.53
CA GLU A 235 7.46 -14.27 -22.67
C GLU A 235 6.42 -15.22 -22.06
N ALA A 236 5.83 -14.84 -20.91
CA ALA A 236 4.77 -15.63 -20.28
C ALA A 236 3.49 -15.65 -21.12
N LEU A 237 3.08 -14.50 -21.68
CA LEU A 237 1.94 -14.39 -22.58
C LEU A 237 2.14 -15.25 -23.84
N VAL A 238 3.32 -15.16 -24.46
CA VAL A 238 3.64 -15.96 -25.65
C VAL A 238 3.66 -17.45 -25.35
N ALA A 239 4.29 -17.86 -24.25
CA ALA A 239 4.37 -19.27 -23.88
C ALA A 239 3.00 -19.86 -23.52
N ARG A 240 2.15 -19.07 -22.82
CA ARG A 240 0.77 -19.47 -22.49
C ARG A 240 -0.12 -19.50 -23.73
N GLY A 241 -0.01 -18.50 -24.61
CA GLY A 241 -0.71 -18.44 -25.88
C GLY A 241 -0.39 -19.65 -26.76
N ALA A 242 0.87 -20.03 -26.87
CA ALA A 242 1.29 -21.23 -27.61
C ALA A 242 0.69 -22.51 -27.01
N LEU A 243 0.65 -22.62 -25.67
CA LEU A 243 0.01 -23.75 -25.01
C LEU A 243 -1.52 -23.78 -25.22
N TYR A 244 -2.18 -22.63 -25.27
CA TYR A 244 -3.60 -22.54 -25.62
C TYR A 244 -3.86 -22.96 -27.07
N ALA A 245 -3.03 -22.52 -28.01
CA ALA A 245 -3.13 -22.90 -29.42
C ALA A 245 -3.00 -24.42 -29.58
N ASN A 246 -2.01 -25.04 -28.95
CA ASN A 246 -1.83 -26.49 -28.96
C ASN A 246 -3.01 -27.29 -28.35
N LYS A 247 -3.81 -26.65 -27.48
CA LYS A 247 -5.03 -27.24 -26.90
C LYS A 247 -6.29 -26.92 -27.72
N GLY A 248 -6.18 -26.25 -28.85
CA GLY A 248 -7.30 -25.79 -29.69
C GLY A 248 -8.08 -24.59 -29.10
N SER A 249 -7.60 -23.99 -28.02
CA SER A 249 -8.21 -22.80 -27.40
C SER A 249 -7.77 -21.51 -28.12
N LEU A 250 -8.02 -21.44 -29.43
CA LEU A 250 -7.44 -20.44 -30.33
C LEU A 250 -7.78 -18.99 -29.95
N LEU A 251 -9.00 -18.72 -29.47
CA LEU A 251 -9.38 -17.37 -29.04
C LEU A 251 -8.53 -16.86 -27.87
N LYS A 252 -8.27 -17.71 -26.87
CA LYS A 252 -7.41 -17.37 -25.72
C LYS A 252 -5.95 -17.20 -26.13
N ALA A 253 -5.50 -17.99 -27.11
CA ALA A 253 -4.16 -17.85 -27.67
C ALA A 253 -4.00 -16.51 -28.39
N ILE A 254 -4.97 -16.14 -29.24
CA ILE A 254 -4.99 -14.84 -29.94
C ILE A 254 -4.91 -13.69 -28.93
N THR A 255 -5.74 -13.70 -27.88
CA THR A 255 -5.73 -12.63 -26.88
C THR A 255 -4.37 -12.50 -26.18
N ASP A 256 -3.74 -13.62 -25.80
CA ASP A 256 -2.43 -13.58 -25.14
C ASP A 256 -1.34 -13.06 -26.10
N PHE A 257 -1.36 -13.45 -27.38
CA PHE A 257 -0.38 -12.95 -28.36
C PHE A 257 -0.58 -11.47 -28.68
N GLU A 258 -1.82 -10.99 -28.73
CA GLU A 258 -2.11 -9.57 -28.95
C GLU A 258 -1.60 -8.72 -27.79
N LEU A 259 -1.89 -9.11 -26.54
CA LEU A 259 -1.33 -8.44 -25.36
C LEU A 259 0.20 -8.44 -25.33
N ALA A 260 0.82 -9.53 -25.79
CA ALA A 260 2.28 -9.61 -25.91
C ALA A 260 2.82 -8.61 -26.95
N LEU A 261 2.13 -8.44 -28.08
CA LEU A 261 2.51 -7.50 -29.14
C LEU A 261 2.17 -6.05 -28.81
N GLU A 262 1.17 -5.78 -27.98
CA GLU A 262 0.94 -4.43 -27.42
C GLU A 262 2.13 -3.98 -26.58
N SER A 263 2.71 -4.90 -25.79
CA SER A 263 3.89 -4.61 -24.97
C SER A 263 5.20 -4.63 -25.76
N CYS A 264 5.32 -5.52 -26.76
CA CYS A 264 6.50 -5.63 -27.63
C CYS A 264 6.09 -5.90 -29.09
N PRO A 265 5.85 -4.85 -29.90
CA PRO A 265 5.35 -4.98 -31.28
C PRO A 265 6.29 -5.73 -32.22
N THR A 266 7.59 -5.79 -31.90
CA THR A 266 8.62 -6.44 -32.71
C THR A 266 8.90 -7.89 -32.30
N HIS A 267 8.13 -8.44 -31.36
CA HIS A 267 8.35 -9.79 -30.85
C HIS A 267 8.08 -10.88 -31.91
N ARG A 268 9.14 -11.43 -32.51
CA ARG A 268 9.07 -12.39 -33.64
C ARG A 268 8.17 -13.59 -33.36
N ASN A 269 8.31 -14.23 -32.20
CA ASN A 269 7.56 -15.44 -31.88
C ASN A 269 6.07 -15.14 -31.68
N ALA A 270 5.73 -14.02 -31.01
CA ALA A 270 4.35 -13.63 -30.79
C ALA A 270 3.65 -13.38 -32.12
N LYS A 271 4.29 -12.63 -33.02
CA LYS A 271 3.79 -12.35 -34.37
C LYS A 271 3.58 -13.62 -35.18
N LYS A 272 4.59 -14.49 -35.23
CA LYS A 272 4.51 -15.76 -35.96
C LYS A 272 3.38 -16.65 -35.44
N TYR A 273 3.30 -16.86 -34.12
CA TYR A 273 2.27 -17.71 -33.52
C TYR A 273 0.87 -17.10 -33.66
N LEU A 274 0.74 -15.78 -33.59
CA LEU A 274 -0.53 -15.09 -33.85
C LEU A 274 -0.99 -15.33 -35.29
N CYS A 275 -0.13 -15.14 -36.30
CA CYS A 275 -0.48 -15.42 -37.70
C CYS A 275 -0.97 -16.86 -37.89
N GLN A 276 -0.23 -17.83 -37.34
CA GLN A 276 -0.61 -19.25 -37.41
C GLN A 276 -1.97 -19.52 -36.74
N THR A 277 -2.18 -18.98 -35.54
CA THR A 277 -3.41 -19.17 -34.76
C THR A 277 -4.61 -18.49 -35.44
N LEU A 278 -4.42 -17.33 -36.08
CA LEU A 278 -5.45 -16.64 -36.86
C LEU A 278 -5.87 -17.46 -38.08
N VAL A 279 -4.91 -18.06 -38.79
CA VAL A 279 -5.21 -18.93 -39.94
C VAL A 279 -5.96 -20.18 -39.50
N GLU A 280 -5.51 -20.83 -38.42
CA GLU A 280 -6.19 -22.02 -37.89
C GLU A 280 -7.62 -21.70 -37.42
N ARG A 281 -7.83 -20.54 -36.78
CA ARG A 281 -9.18 -20.11 -36.38
C ARG A 281 -10.05 -19.74 -37.58
N GLY A 282 -9.45 -19.15 -38.63
CA GLY A 282 -10.12 -18.92 -39.90
C GLY A 282 -10.62 -20.22 -40.53
N GLY A 283 -9.81 -21.28 -40.51
CA GLY A 283 -10.20 -22.61 -40.99
C GLY A 283 -11.39 -23.20 -40.21
N GLN A 284 -11.38 -23.09 -38.88
CA GLN A 284 -12.54 -23.50 -38.08
C GLN A 284 -13.82 -22.70 -38.42
N LEU A 285 -13.68 -21.42 -38.72
CA LEU A 285 -14.81 -20.57 -39.12
C LEU A 285 -15.30 -20.87 -40.54
N GLU A 286 -14.43 -21.35 -41.45
CA GLU A 286 -14.85 -21.91 -42.74
C GLU A 286 -15.74 -23.12 -42.55
N GLU A 287 -15.37 -24.03 -41.64
CA GLU A 287 -16.18 -25.21 -41.29
C GLU A 287 -17.51 -24.83 -40.63
N GLU A 288 -17.55 -23.73 -39.88
CA GLU A 288 -18.77 -23.13 -39.31
C GLU A 288 -19.59 -22.32 -40.34
N GLU A 289 -19.21 -22.30 -41.63
CA GLU A 289 -19.83 -21.52 -42.73
C GLU A 289 -19.80 -19.98 -42.54
N LYS A 290 -18.97 -19.47 -41.62
CA LYS A 290 -18.85 -18.03 -41.32
C LYS A 290 -17.76 -17.36 -42.15
N LEU A 291 -17.91 -17.45 -43.47
CA LEU A 291 -16.87 -17.06 -44.46
C LEU A 291 -16.35 -15.63 -44.31
N VAL A 292 -17.23 -14.64 -44.06
CA VAL A 292 -16.83 -13.22 -43.92
C VAL A 292 -15.94 -13.00 -42.70
N THR A 293 -16.22 -13.69 -41.59
CA THR A 293 -15.39 -13.57 -40.38
C THR A 293 -14.04 -14.26 -40.55
N ALA A 294 -14.01 -15.40 -41.24
CA ALA A 294 -12.76 -16.10 -41.59
C ALA A 294 -11.87 -15.23 -42.50
N GLU A 295 -12.47 -14.61 -43.52
CA GLU A 295 -11.81 -13.65 -44.41
C GLU A 295 -11.14 -12.50 -43.62
N GLY A 296 -11.85 -11.96 -42.63
CA GLY A 296 -11.33 -10.93 -41.74
C GLY A 296 -10.09 -11.37 -40.94
N LEU A 297 -10.06 -12.62 -40.47
CA LEU A 297 -8.91 -13.17 -39.75
C LEU A 297 -7.69 -13.37 -40.67
N TYR A 298 -7.89 -13.85 -41.90
CA TYR A 298 -6.79 -14.00 -42.86
C TYR A 298 -6.21 -12.65 -43.27
N ARG A 299 -7.05 -11.64 -43.51
CA ARG A 299 -6.58 -10.27 -43.75
C ARG A 299 -5.78 -9.74 -42.56
N LYS A 300 -6.23 -10.01 -41.33
CA LYS A 300 -5.50 -9.62 -40.12
C LYS A 300 -4.13 -10.31 -40.02
N ALA A 301 -4.04 -11.59 -40.37
CA ALA A 301 -2.77 -12.32 -40.42
C ALA A 301 -1.80 -11.71 -41.47
N LEU A 302 -2.29 -11.34 -42.66
CA LEU A 302 -1.48 -10.69 -43.70
C LEU A 302 -1.07 -9.25 -43.33
N ALA A 303 -1.92 -8.52 -42.59
CA ALA A 303 -1.57 -7.20 -42.08
C ALA A 303 -0.42 -7.26 -41.06
N LEU A 304 -0.34 -8.35 -40.28
CA LEU A 304 0.81 -8.62 -39.43
C LEU A 304 2.01 -9.00 -40.30
N GLU A 305 1.93 -10.07 -41.08
CA GLU A 305 3.03 -10.57 -41.90
C GLU A 305 2.58 -10.80 -43.35
N ASP A 306 2.89 -9.84 -44.21
CA ASP A 306 2.49 -9.88 -45.62
C ASP A 306 3.07 -11.11 -46.36
N SER A 307 4.23 -11.61 -45.95
CA SER A 307 4.84 -12.77 -46.61
C SER A 307 4.30 -14.13 -46.13
N PHE A 308 3.23 -14.19 -45.33
CA PHE A 308 2.75 -15.47 -44.78
C PHE A 308 1.96 -16.28 -45.85
N PRO A 309 2.49 -17.42 -46.35
CA PRO A 309 1.94 -18.11 -47.53
C PRO A 309 0.58 -18.73 -47.23
N ASP A 310 0.41 -19.37 -46.08
CA ASP A 310 -0.81 -20.10 -45.73
C ASP A 310 -2.02 -19.14 -45.64
N ALA A 311 -1.83 -17.92 -45.12
CA ALA A 311 -2.88 -16.90 -45.10
C ALA A 311 -3.24 -16.39 -46.50
N LYS A 312 -2.27 -16.24 -47.41
CA LYS A 312 -2.53 -15.83 -48.80
C LYS A 312 -3.33 -16.88 -49.55
N GLU A 313 -2.96 -18.15 -49.40
CA GLU A 313 -3.67 -19.25 -50.04
C GLU A 313 -5.10 -19.39 -49.49
N ALA A 314 -5.26 -19.35 -48.16
CA ALA A 314 -6.55 -19.44 -47.52
C ALA A 314 -7.47 -18.25 -47.88
N LEU A 315 -6.94 -17.03 -47.94
CA LEU A 315 -7.69 -15.85 -48.38
C LEU A 315 -8.16 -15.99 -49.83
N ARG A 316 -7.28 -16.39 -50.75
CA ARG A 316 -7.63 -16.60 -52.16
C ARG A 316 -8.74 -17.64 -52.32
N LYS A 317 -8.66 -18.73 -51.55
CA LYS A 317 -9.67 -19.79 -51.55
C LYS A 317 -11.03 -19.25 -51.08
N ILE A 318 -11.07 -18.49 -49.99
CA ILE A 318 -12.31 -17.89 -49.47
C ILE A 318 -12.88 -16.87 -50.45
N GLU A 319 -12.07 -16.00 -51.06
CA GLU A 319 -12.55 -14.98 -52.00
C GLU A 319 -13.26 -15.62 -53.21
N LEU A 320 -12.73 -16.73 -53.72
CA LEU A 320 -13.39 -17.52 -54.78
C LEU A 320 -14.72 -18.11 -54.30
N LEU A 321 -14.77 -18.67 -53.09
CA LEU A 321 -15.99 -19.24 -52.52
C LEU A 321 -17.08 -18.17 -52.30
N ILE A 322 -16.71 -17.00 -51.81
CA ILE A 322 -17.63 -15.87 -51.62
C ILE A 322 -18.15 -15.36 -52.97
N GLN A 323 -17.27 -15.18 -53.96
CA GLN A 323 -17.67 -14.78 -55.32
C GLN A 323 -18.66 -15.76 -55.94
N VAL A 324 -18.38 -17.06 -55.89
CA VAL A 324 -19.29 -18.10 -56.42
C VAL A 324 -20.62 -18.10 -55.67
N SER A 325 -20.60 -17.97 -54.34
CA SER A 325 -21.81 -17.89 -53.52
C SER A 325 -22.70 -16.69 -53.86
N TRP A 326 -22.12 -15.56 -54.28
CA TRP A 326 -22.88 -14.35 -54.64
C TRP A 326 -23.40 -14.36 -56.08
N TYR A 327 -22.73 -15.09 -56.99
CA TYR A 327 -23.14 -15.21 -58.39
C TYR A 327 -24.25 -16.25 -58.64
N ILE A 328 -24.31 -17.33 -57.85
CA ILE A 328 -25.33 -18.41 -58.01
C ILE A 328 -26.78 -17.89 -57.93
N PRO A 329 -27.17 -16.97 -57.02
CA PRO A 329 -28.52 -16.42 -56.99
C PRO A 329 -28.91 -15.57 -58.20
N TRP A 330 -27.94 -15.01 -58.93
CA TRP A 330 -28.18 -14.10 -60.06
C TRP A 330 -28.31 -14.80 -61.42
N VAL A 331 -27.76 -16.01 -61.57
CA VAL A 331 -27.73 -16.75 -62.87
C VAL A 331 -28.85 -17.80 -62.96
N MET A 332 -29.44 -18.24 -61.85
CA MET A 332 -30.52 -19.24 -61.83
C MET A 332 -31.84 -18.67 -61.26
N PRO A 333 -32.61 -17.89 -62.03
CA PRO A 333 -34.01 -17.70 -61.70
C PRO A 333 -34.76 -19.01 -61.98
N THR A 334 -35.31 -19.61 -60.92
CA THR A 334 -36.35 -20.66 -60.90
C THR A 334 -35.97 -22.07 -61.38
N ILE A 335 -35.55 -22.94 -60.45
CA ILE A 335 -35.89 -24.37 -60.47
C ILE A 335 -36.31 -24.78 -59.04
N PRO A 336 -37.48 -25.41 -58.81
CA PRO A 336 -37.96 -25.76 -57.47
C PRO A 336 -37.15 -26.91 -56.84
N LEU A 337 -37.09 -26.91 -55.50
CA LEU A 337 -36.41 -27.90 -54.66
C LEU A 337 -36.71 -29.36 -55.04
N VAL A 338 -35.67 -30.13 -55.41
CA VAL A 338 -35.62 -31.59 -55.24
C VAL A 338 -34.21 -32.03 -54.84
N SER A 339 -34.02 -32.21 -53.52
CA SER A 339 -33.23 -33.23 -52.78
C SER A 339 -31.97 -33.93 -53.35
N HIS A 340 -31.21 -33.41 -54.33
CA HIS A 340 -30.07 -34.13 -54.92
C HIS A 340 -28.75 -33.35 -55.05
N LEU A 341 -28.37 -32.57 -54.02
CA LEU A 341 -27.03 -31.97 -53.93
C LEU A 341 -26.01 -32.76 -53.08
N ARG A 342 -26.38 -33.90 -52.49
CA ARG A 342 -25.47 -34.70 -51.65
C ARG A 342 -24.49 -35.60 -52.41
N SER A 343 -24.55 -35.68 -53.75
CA SER A 343 -23.78 -36.67 -54.53
C SER A 343 -22.53 -36.14 -55.23
N TYR A 344 -22.34 -34.82 -55.36
CA TYR A 344 -21.27 -34.28 -56.21
C TYR A 344 -19.94 -34.02 -55.46
N ALA A 345 -19.91 -34.16 -54.14
CA ALA A 345 -18.70 -33.91 -53.34
C ALA A 345 -17.68 -35.07 -53.33
N SER A 346 -17.98 -36.21 -53.98
CA SER A 346 -17.14 -37.43 -53.90
C SER A 346 -16.34 -37.78 -55.17
N ILE A 347 -16.24 -36.88 -56.16
CA ILE A 347 -15.40 -37.13 -57.34
C ILE A 347 -14.44 -35.96 -57.52
N GLY A 348 -13.19 -36.17 -57.10
CA GLY A 348 -12.08 -35.26 -57.34
C GLY A 348 -11.77 -35.12 -58.82
N LYS A 349 -12.34 -34.11 -59.47
CA LYS A 349 -11.90 -33.62 -60.78
C LYS A 349 -11.77 -32.10 -60.76
N SER A 350 -10.71 -31.62 -61.39
CA SER A 350 -10.37 -30.21 -61.49
C SER A 350 -11.45 -29.42 -62.23
N VAL A 351 -11.64 -28.18 -61.78
CA VAL A 351 -12.56 -27.17 -62.32
C VAL A 351 -12.27 -26.83 -63.81
N SER A 352 -11.17 -27.33 -64.39
CA SER A 352 -10.82 -27.15 -65.81
C SER A 352 -11.72 -27.91 -66.78
N ASP A 353 -12.38 -28.99 -66.36
CA ASP A 353 -13.15 -29.84 -67.28
C ASP A 353 -14.58 -29.33 -67.54
N CYS A 354 -15.08 -28.36 -66.77
CA CYS A 354 -16.43 -27.82 -66.97
C CYS A 354 -16.55 -26.79 -68.12
N PHE A 355 -15.43 -26.28 -68.66
CA PHE A 355 -15.45 -25.25 -69.70
C PHE A 355 -15.40 -25.78 -71.14
N SER A 356 -15.35 -27.10 -71.37
CA SER A 356 -15.25 -27.67 -72.73
C SER A 356 -16.56 -28.26 -73.28
N THR A 357 -17.68 -28.16 -72.55
CA THR A 357 -18.96 -28.75 -72.98
C THR A 357 -20.12 -27.76 -73.12
N LEU A 358 -19.83 -26.52 -73.50
CA LEU A 358 -20.81 -25.57 -74.02
C LEU A 358 -20.19 -24.82 -75.21
N ILE A 359 -20.42 -25.37 -76.41
CA ILE A 359 -20.48 -24.59 -77.65
C ILE A 359 -21.79 -23.82 -77.66
#